data_AF-A0A1S0UGF8-F1
#
_entry.id   AF-A0A1S0UGF8-F1
#
_cell.length_a   1.000
_cell.length_b   1.000
_cell.length_c   1.000
_cell.angle_alpha   90.00
_cell.angle_beta   90.00
_cell.angle_gamma   90.00
#
_symmetry.space_group_name_H-M   'P 1'
#
loop_
_entity.id
_entity.type
_entity.pdbx_description
1 polymer ?
#
loop_
_entity_poly.entity_id
_entity_poly.type
_entity_poly.pdbx_seq_one_letter_code
_entity_poly.pdbx_strand_id
1 'polypeptide(L)'
;MDYTVAVRIDNDIIGDPDIECLEEEIRIFVKTRKIFNGRIYAKGKADNPACIKDNFAQERTTKPHMFLKFGTCGMKSLRSIDPRGMYYGITIVVSFHTLFITKVDQAFHVKCFFEEASHGLTAKFGVSMIATTEMEARHPIPGCSYSIHASSIDDLESGKPAGPIIKYARIGDRVLHQWHCDDQMYGILINNCYVTDGFGKRSEVIDSNGCSVDPILITGIRYSADLQRAYGESMVFKFADRPGVWFFCQIQMCMKKEGMCNGITPPSCARQIGNSAYSIKEEEKNNQKVSGRIKPFSLTSSSMKLVKEGQRSKVGNSENELGNVEGSVDEYSREHA
;
A
#
# COMPACT_ATOMS: atom_id res chain seq x y z
N MET A 1 -20.44 -27.16 -42.39
CA MET A 1 -20.08 -27.15 -40.96
C MET A 1 -18.58 -27.01 -40.90
N ASP A 2 -18.07 -25.90 -40.35
CA ASP A 2 -16.63 -25.65 -40.30
C ASP A 2 -16.12 -26.02 -38.91
N TYR A 3 -15.30 -27.07 -38.84
CA TYR A 3 -14.87 -27.66 -37.57
C TYR A 3 -13.49 -27.11 -37.18
N THR A 4 -13.48 -25.90 -36.65
CA THR A 4 -12.25 -25.25 -36.15
C THR A 4 -11.71 -26.02 -34.95
N VAL A 5 -10.81 -26.98 -35.22
CA VAL A 5 -10.07 -27.74 -34.20
C VAL A 5 -9.11 -26.79 -33.48
N ALA A 6 -9.65 -26.08 -32.48
CA ALA A 6 -8.85 -25.32 -31.53
C ALA A 6 -7.96 -26.31 -30.77
N VAL A 7 -6.67 -26.35 -31.12
CA VAL A 7 -5.66 -27.18 -30.45
C VAL A 7 -5.49 -26.68 -29.02
N ARG A 8 -6.29 -27.22 -28.11
CA ARG A 8 -6.22 -26.93 -26.68
C ARG A 8 -4.98 -27.61 -26.13
N ILE A 9 -4.07 -26.80 -25.60
CA ILE A 9 -2.97 -27.28 -24.77
C ILE A 9 -3.59 -27.80 -23.47
N ASP A 10 -3.86 -29.10 -23.42
CA ASP A 10 -4.36 -29.79 -22.24
C ASP A 10 -3.18 -30.19 -21.33
N ASN A 11 -2.47 -29.17 -20.84
CA ASN A 11 -1.48 -29.22 -19.78
C ASN A 11 -1.50 -27.87 -19.03
N ASP A 12 -1.05 -27.86 -17.79
CA ASP A 12 -1.26 -26.76 -16.84
C ASP A 12 -0.19 -26.79 -15.74
N ILE A 13 0.07 -25.65 -15.10
CA ILE A 13 1.04 -25.52 -14.01
C ILE A 13 0.36 -25.84 -12.68
N ILE A 14 1.02 -26.60 -11.81
CA ILE A 14 0.48 -27.03 -10.51
C ILE A 14 1.14 -26.23 -9.39
N GLY A 15 0.46 -25.16 -8.97
CA GLY A 15 0.89 -24.27 -7.90
C GLY A 15 2.09 -23.41 -8.27
N ASP A 16 2.70 -22.80 -7.25
CA ASP A 16 3.90 -21.97 -7.41
C ASP A 16 5.16 -22.82 -7.70
N PRO A 17 6.15 -22.25 -8.42
CA PRO A 17 7.42 -22.92 -8.69
C PRO A 17 8.30 -23.05 -7.45
N ASP A 18 9.02 -24.16 -7.33
CA ASP A 18 10.05 -24.34 -6.30
C ASP A 18 11.30 -23.54 -6.70
N ILE A 19 11.83 -22.72 -5.78
CA ILE A 19 12.98 -21.84 -6.02
C ILE A 19 14.15 -22.25 -5.12
N GLU A 20 15.34 -22.47 -5.71
CA GLU A 20 16.59 -22.62 -4.96
C GLU A 20 17.47 -21.40 -5.23
N CYS A 21 17.89 -20.71 -4.17
CA CYS A 21 18.82 -19.58 -4.23
C CYS A 21 20.21 -20.07 -3.78
N LEU A 22 21.12 -20.28 -4.72
CA LEU A 22 22.51 -20.67 -4.45
C LEU A 22 23.44 -19.45 -4.46
N GLU A 23 24.74 -19.63 -4.24
CA GLU A 23 25.72 -18.53 -4.17
C GLU A 23 25.99 -17.85 -5.53
N GLU A 24 25.97 -18.61 -6.63
CA GLU A 24 26.19 -18.07 -7.99
C GLU A 24 24.93 -17.98 -8.88
N GLU A 25 23.88 -18.74 -8.57
CA GLU A 25 22.71 -18.91 -9.45
C GLU A 25 21.38 -19.09 -8.69
N ILE A 26 20.29 -18.73 -9.38
CA ILE A 26 18.92 -19.08 -9.00
C ILE A 26 18.50 -20.29 -9.84
N ARG A 27 17.98 -21.35 -9.21
CA ARG A 27 17.31 -22.45 -9.89
C ARG A 27 15.80 -22.36 -9.67
N ILE A 28 15.04 -22.67 -10.72
CA ILE A 28 13.59 -22.60 -10.73
C ILE A 28 13.05 -23.91 -11.28
N PHE A 29 12.22 -24.60 -10.50
CA PHE A 29 11.54 -25.84 -10.88
C PHE A 29 10.03 -25.60 -10.96
N VAL A 30 9.40 -25.97 -12.06
CA VAL A 30 7.97 -25.74 -12.30
C VAL A 30 7.28 -27.10 -12.37
N LYS A 31 6.20 -27.30 -11.61
CA LYS A 31 5.42 -28.55 -11.63
C LYS A 31 4.33 -28.45 -12.69
N THR A 32 4.19 -29.46 -13.54
CA THR A 32 3.19 -29.48 -14.62
C THR A 32 2.34 -30.76 -14.59
N ARG A 33 1.06 -30.64 -14.97
CA ARG A 33 0.07 -31.73 -14.88
C ARG A 33 0.39 -32.93 -15.77
N LYS A 34 1.03 -32.67 -16.91
CA LYS A 34 1.55 -33.67 -17.87
C LYS A 34 2.95 -33.25 -18.30
N ILE A 35 3.61 -34.10 -19.09
CA ILE A 35 4.94 -33.83 -19.65
C ILE A 35 5.00 -32.45 -20.32
N PHE A 36 6.03 -31.67 -20.00
CA PHE A 36 6.24 -30.33 -20.54
C PHE A 36 7.09 -30.37 -21.81
N ASN A 37 6.48 -29.98 -22.93
CA ASN A 37 7.14 -29.85 -24.24
C ASN A 37 7.34 -28.38 -24.66
N GLY A 38 7.23 -27.45 -23.70
CA GLY A 38 7.35 -26.01 -23.93
C GLY A 38 8.76 -25.49 -23.67
N ARG A 39 8.85 -24.19 -23.33
CA ARG A 39 10.09 -23.50 -22.94
C ARG A 39 9.92 -22.68 -21.68
N ILE A 40 11.01 -22.44 -20.96
CA ILE A 40 11.09 -21.46 -19.87
C ILE A 40 12.18 -20.45 -20.21
N TYR A 41 11.89 -19.15 -20.08
CA TYR A 41 12.84 -18.09 -20.43
C TYR A 41 12.67 -16.84 -19.58
N ALA A 42 13.73 -16.03 -19.47
CA ALA A 42 13.67 -14.74 -18.78
C ALA A 42 12.90 -13.70 -19.63
N LYS A 43 11.96 -12.98 -19.00
CA LYS A 43 11.08 -12.01 -19.66
C LYS A 43 11.88 -10.90 -20.34
N GLY A 44 11.71 -10.77 -21.66
CA GLY A 44 12.47 -9.80 -22.48
C GLY A 44 13.87 -10.29 -22.88
N LYS A 45 14.16 -11.59 -22.77
CA LYS A 45 15.40 -12.26 -23.21
C LYS A 45 15.13 -13.58 -23.95
N ALA A 46 13.96 -13.72 -24.57
CA ALA A 46 13.57 -14.94 -25.29
C ALA A 46 14.56 -15.34 -26.40
N ASP A 47 15.18 -14.34 -27.04
CA ASP A 47 16.10 -14.50 -28.17
C ASP A 47 17.57 -14.74 -27.74
N ASN A 48 17.85 -14.77 -26.44
CA ASN A 48 19.20 -15.03 -25.91
C ASN A 48 19.30 -16.49 -25.44
N PRO A 49 20.14 -17.34 -26.08
CA PRO A 49 20.28 -18.76 -25.74
C PRO A 49 20.76 -19.01 -24.29
N ALA A 50 21.42 -18.04 -23.64
CA ALA A 50 21.80 -18.15 -22.23
C ALA A 50 20.66 -17.84 -21.24
N CYS A 51 19.48 -17.47 -21.74
CA CYS A 51 18.33 -17.01 -20.94
C CYS A 51 17.02 -17.78 -21.24
N ILE A 52 17.11 -18.86 -22.01
CA ILE A 52 16.02 -19.74 -22.44
C ILE A 52 16.44 -21.19 -22.23
N LYS A 53 15.47 -22.06 -21.92
CA LYS A 53 15.60 -23.50 -22.02
C LYS A 53 14.33 -24.07 -22.64
N ASP A 54 14.47 -24.85 -23.70
CA ASP A 54 13.39 -25.32 -24.59
C ASP A 54 13.52 -26.81 -24.98
N ASN A 55 14.60 -27.47 -24.58
CA ASN A 55 14.88 -28.89 -24.81
C ASN A 55 13.96 -29.86 -24.04
N PHE A 56 12.98 -29.37 -23.27
CA PHE A 56 12.17 -30.17 -22.34
C PHE A 56 11.38 -31.30 -23.00
N ALA A 57 11.02 -31.16 -24.28
CA ALA A 57 10.41 -32.23 -25.07
C ALA A 57 11.29 -33.50 -25.17
N GLN A 58 12.62 -33.36 -25.04
CA GLN A 58 13.58 -34.46 -24.96
C GLN A 58 13.71 -34.99 -23.52
N GLU A 59 13.67 -34.11 -22.51
CA GLU A 59 13.70 -34.49 -21.09
C GLU A 59 12.45 -35.26 -20.63
N ARG A 60 11.32 -35.10 -21.36
CA ARG A 60 10.02 -35.75 -21.09
C ARG A 60 9.54 -35.63 -19.64
N THR A 61 9.89 -34.51 -18.99
CA THR A 61 9.69 -34.26 -17.56
C THR A 61 8.34 -33.58 -17.25
N THR A 62 7.77 -33.88 -16.09
CA THR A 62 6.67 -33.13 -15.46
C THR A 62 7.17 -32.04 -14.49
N LYS A 63 8.50 -31.98 -14.28
CA LYS A 63 9.21 -30.96 -13.50
C LYS A 63 10.29 -30.26 -14.38
N PRO A 64 9.91 -29.50 -15.42
CA PRO A 64 10.85 -28.66 -16.14
C PRO A 64 11.50 -27.64 -15.19
N HIS A 65 12.78 -27.38 -15.41
CA HIS A 65 13.61 -26.53 -14.55
C HIS A 65 14.61 -25.71 -15.37
N MET A 66 14.93 -24.50 -14.90
CA MET A 66 16.00 -23.66 -15.45
C MET A 66 16.90 -23.13 -14.34
N PHE A 67 18.13 -22.73 -14.69
CA PHE A 67 19.05 -22.03 -13.79
C PHE A 67 19.51 -20.71 -14.44
N LEU A 68 19.76 -19.68 -13.62
CA LEU A 68 20.11 -18.33 -14.06
C LEU A 68 21.17 -17.74 -13.12
N LYS A 69 22.37 -17.45 -13.64
CA LYS A 69 23.46 -16.84 -12.87
C LYS A 69 23.14 -15.40 -12.47
N PHE A 70 23.61 -14.94 -11.31
CA PHE A 70 23.35 -13.56 -10.85
C PHE A 70 23.87 -12.50 -11.83
N GLY A 71 23.12 -11.40 -11.94
CA GLY A 71 23.42 -10.29 -12.87
C GLY A 71 23.18 -10.57 -14.36
N THR A 72 22.92 -11.83 -14.74
CA THR A 72 22.61 -12.19 -16.13
C THR A 72 21.13 -11.97 -16.49
N CYS A 73 20.78 -12.10 -17.77
CA CYS A 73 19.40 -12.17 -18.25
C CYS A 73 18.44 -11.04 -17.83
N GLY A 74 18.97 -9.84 -17.50
CA GLY A 74 18.15 -8.72 -17.04
C GLY A 74 17.67 -8.83 -15.59
N MET A 75 18.27 -9.72 -14.80
CA MET A 75 18.05 -9.84 -13.37
C MET A 75 18.37 -8.52 -12.67
N LYS A 76 17.47 -8.06 -11.80
CA LYS A 76 17.60 -6.80 -11.06
C LYS A 76 18.10 -7.08 -9.65
N SER A 77 19.20 -6.45 -9.26
CA SER A 77 19.62 -6.38 -7.86
C SER A 77 19.00 -5.15 -7.17
N LEU A 78 18.68 -5.29 -5.88
CA LEU A 78 18.19 -4.20 -5.03
C LEU A 78 18.77 -4.37 -3.63
N ARG A 79 19.54 -3.39 -3.15
CA ARG A 79 20.08 -3.42 -1.79
C ARG A 79 18.97 -3.14 -0.77
N SER A 80 18.88 -4.00 0.23
CA SER A 80 18.07 -3.83 1.42
C SER A 80 18.94 -3.24 2.54
N ILE A 81 18.38 -2.30 3.30
CA ILE A 81 19.02 -1.67 4.46
C ILE A 81 18.52 -2.32 5.76
N ASP A 82 17.31 -2.87 5.75
CA ASP A 82 16.65 -3.49 6.91
C ASP A 82 15.71 -4.62 6.42
N PRO A 83 16.03 -5.91 6.67
CA PRO A 83 17.36 -6.41 7.05
C PRO A 83 18.42 -6.02 6.00
N ARG A 84 19.68 -5.90 6.42
CA ARG A 84 20.79 -5.58 5.50
C ARG A 84 21.04 -6.74 4.56
N GLY A 85 21.12 -6.49 3.26
CA GLY A 85 21.34 -7.55 2.27
C GLY A 85 21.05 -7.14 0.84
N MET A 86 21.00 -8.12 -0.05
CA MET A 86 20.76 -7.94 -1.48
C MET A 86 19.59 -8.82 -1.94
N TYR A 87 18.54 -8.20 -2.47
CA TYR A 87 17.53 -8.91 -3.25
C TYR A 87 18.00 -9.05 -4.71
N TYR A 88 17.74 -10.23 -5.30
CA TYR A 88 17.92 -10.48 -6.73
C TYR A 88 16.58 -10.96 -7.32
N GLY A 89 16.01 -10.15 -8.21
CA GLY A 89 14.68 -10.39 -8.80
C GLY A 89 14.74 -10.59 -10.31
N ILE A 90 14.07 -11.63 -10.82
CA ILE A 90 13.92 -11.91 -12.25
C ILE A 90 12.51 -12.44 -12.54
N THR A 91 11.91 -11.99 -13.64
CA THR A 91 10.66 -12.58 -14.12
C THR A 91 10.97 -13.64 -15.16
N ILE A 92 10.62 -14.89 -14.88
CA ILE A 92 10.60 -15.96 -15.86
C ILE A 92 9.22 -16.04 -16.54
N VAL A 93 9.17 -16.63 -17.73
CA VAL A 93 7.94 -17.00 -18.43
C VAL A 93 8.00 -18.48 -18.74
N VAL A 94 6.99 -19.22 -18.29
CA VAL A 94 6.76 -20.63 -18.65
C VAL A 94 5.76 -20.63 -19.79
N SER A 95 6.21 -21.03 -20.97
CA SER A 95 5.39 -21.08 -22.18
C SER A 95 5.22 -22.52 -22.64
N PHE A 96 3.98 -22.97 -22.82
CA PHE A 96 3.71 -24.34 -23.27
C PHE A 96 3.96 -24.55 -24.78
N HIS A 97 4.33 -23.49 -25.50
CA HIS A 97 4.65 -23.53 -26.92
C HIS A 97 6.10 -23.06 -27.16
N THR A 98 6.83 -23.74 -28.03
CA THR A 98 8.26 -23.47 -28.27
C THR A 98 8.53 -22.12 -28.94
N LEU A 99 7.69 -21.68 -29.88
CA LEU A 99 7.85 -20.41 -30.60
C LEU A 99 6.97 -19.22 -30.13
N PHE A 100 5.68 -19.44 -29.85
CA PHE A 100 4.71 -18.36 -29.58
C PHE A 100 4.32 -18.26 -28.10
N ILE A 101 3.74 -17.13 -27.69
CA ILE A 101 3.13 -16.96 -26.36
C ILE A 101 1.63 -17.32 -26.47
N THR A 102 1.13 -18.13 -25.53
CA THR A 102 -0.25 -18.63 -25.52
C THR A 102 -1.04 -18.17 -24.28
N LYS A 103 -2.37 -18.36 -24.29
CA LYS A 103 -3.25 -17.99 -23.16
C LYS A 103 -3.00 -18.81 -21.88
N VAL A 104 -2.33 -19.97 -21.96
CA VAL A 104 -1.99 -20.81 -20.80
C VAL A 104 -0.57 -20.57 -20.28
N ASP A 105 0.18 -19.65 -20.90
CA ASP A 105 1.53 -19.30 -20.47
C ASP A 105 1.48 -18.42 -19.21
N GLN A 106 2.39 -18.67 -18.27
CA GLN A 106 2.41 -17.98 -16.97
C GLN A 106 3.78 -17.31 -16.73
N ALA A 107 3.79 -16.20 -16.00
CA ALA A 107 5.00 -15.44 -15.72
C ALA A 107 5.19 -15.22 -14.22
N PHE A 108 6.28 -15.74 -13.67
CA PHE A 108 6.58 -15.72 -12.24
C PHE A 108 7.70 -14.72 -11.96
N HIS A 109 7.49 -13.79 -11.02
CA HIS A 109 8.56 -12.90 -10.55
C HIS A 109 9.27 -13.54 -9.35
N VAL A 110 10.38 -14.22 -9.65
CA VAL A 110 11.22 -14.92 -8.69
C VAL A 110 12.15 -13.90 -8.00
N LYS A 111 12.27 -13.99 -6.68
CA LYS A 111 13.05 -13.04 -5.86
C LYS A 111 13.84 -13.78 -4.78
N CYS A 112 15.15 -13.88 -4.93
CA CYS A 112 16.05 -14.33 -3.88
C CYS A 112 16.42 -13.15 -2.95
N PHE A 113 16.76 -13.45 -1.70
CA PHE A 113 17.37 -12.51 -0.75
C PHE A 113 18.61 -13.13 -0.13
N PHE A 114 19.70 -12.38 -0.10
CA PHE A 114 20.94 -12.75 0.58
C PHE A 114 21.20 -11.71 1.67
N GLU A 115 21.18 -12.15 2.93
CA GLU A 115 21.42 -11.28 4.07
C GLU A 115 22.92 -10.98 4.21
N GLU A 116 23.25 -9.74 4.55
CA GLU A 116 24.61 -9.26 4.77
C GLU A 116 25.08 -9.69 6.16
N ALA A 117 25.49 -10.95 6.27
CA ALA A 117 25.73 -11.67 7.52
C ALA A 117 26.64 -10.90 8.50
N SER A 118 26.06 -10.43 9.61
CA SER A 118 26.74 -9.69 10.68
C SER A 118 27.27 -10.57 11.82
N HIS A 119 27.58 -11.84 11.53
CA HIS A 119 28.15 -12.80 12.49
C HIS A 119 29.43 -13.46 11.97
N GLY A 120 30.40 -13.63 12.87
CA GLY A 120 31.72 -14.19 12.56
C GLY A 120 31.70 -15.69 12.23
N LEU A 121 32.77 -16.14 11.56
CA LEU A 121 32.98 -17.51 11.11
C LEU A 121 32.67 -18.57 12.20
N THR A 122 31.76 -19.50 11.90
CA THR A 122 31.74 -20.83 12.52
C THR A 122 31.19 -21.83 11.51
N ALA A 123 32.07 -22.54 10.80
CA ALA A 123 31.67 -23.57 9.86
C ALA A 123 31.14 -24.81 10.62
N LYS A 124 30.05 -25.40 10.15
CA LYS A 124 29.60 -26.76 10.52
C LYS A 124 29.15 -27.53 9.28
N PHE A 125 29.23 -28.84 9.36
CA PHE A 125 29.38 -29.74 8.21
C PHE A 125 28.49 -30.98 8.38
N GLY A 126 27.63 -31.26 7.40
CA GLY A 126 27.22 -32.64 7.07
C GLY A 126 25.84 -33.17 7.55
N VAL A 127 25.01 -33.48 6.56
CA VAL A 127 24.24 -34.75 6.40
C VAL A 127 22.90 -34.97 7.16
N SER A 128 21.81 -34.84 6.38
CA SER A 128 20.62 -35.73 6.28
C SER A 128 19.61 -35.93 7.44
N MET A 129 18.44 -35.27 7.26
CA MET A 129 17.06 -35.75 7.54
C MET A 129 16.68 -36.32 8.92
N ILE A 130 15.88 -35.52 9.65
CA ILE A 130 14.43 -35.78 9.74
C ILE A 130 13.72 -34.49 9.32
N ALA A 131 12.54 -34.57 8.68
CA ALA A 131 11.79 -33.39 8.28
C ALA A 131 11.01 -32.78 9.46
N THR A 132 11.59 -31.78 10.13
CA THR A 132 10.81 -30.78 10.88
C THR A 132 10.24 -29.76 9.89
N THR A 133 8.93 -29.51 9.96
CA THR A 133 8.25 -28.53 9.11
C THR A 133 8.54 -27.11 9.61
N GLU A 134 9.65 -26.52 9.16
CA GLU A 134 9.88 -25.08 9.32
C GLU A 134 9.01 -24.28 8.33
N MET A 135 7.73 -24.22 8.68
CA MET A 135 6.83 -23.13 8.28
C MET A 135 7.49 -21.80 8.66
N GLU A 136 7.53 -20.79 7.76
CA GLU A 136 8.31 -19.55 7.94
C GLU A 136 7.83 -18.69 9.11
N ALA A 137 8.19 -19.10 10.32
CA ALA A 137 8.19 -18.27 11.51
C ALA A 137 9.38 -17.30 11.43
N ARG A 138 9.24 -16.28 10.57
CA ARG A 138 9.73 -14.94 10.93
C ARG A 138 9.31 -14.73 12.36
N HIS A 139 10.25 -14.73 13.30
CA HIS A 139 9.88 -14.69 14.72
C HIS A 139 9.06 -13.43 14.93
N PRO A 140 7.75 -13.55 15.24
CA PRO A 140 7.04 -12.44 15.82
C PRO A 140 7.73 -12.19 17.17
N ILE A 141 7.60 -10.98 17.70
CA ILE A 141 7.61 -10.87 19.16
C ILE A 141 6.52 -11.85 19.64
N PRO A 142 6.82 -12.89 20.44
CA PRO A 142 5.87 -13.97 20.68
C PRO A 142 4.54 -13.42 21.25
N GLY A 143 3.42 -13.85 20.66
CA GLY A 143 2.08 -13.33 20.98
C GLY A 143 1.66 -12.05 20.24
N CYS A 144 2.52 -11.40 19.45
CA CYS A 144 2.16 -10.20 18.67
C CYS A 144 1.47 -10.50 17.33
N SER A 145 0.47 -9.69 17.02
CA SER A 145 -0.35 -9.72 15.80
C SER A 145 -0.72 -8.30 15.34
N TYR A 146 -1.05 -8.17 14.05
CA TYR A 146 -1.50 -6.92 13.42
C TYR A 146 -2.64 -7.21 12.44
N SER A 147 -3.68 -6.37 12.45
CA SER A 147 -4.89 -6.54 11.67
C SER A 147 -5.53 -5.19 11.29
N ILE A 148 -6.27 -5.17 10.19
CA ILE A 148 -7.07 -4.00 9.73
C ILE A 148 -8.54 -4.39 9.79
N HIS A 149 -9.38 -3.53 10.38
CA HIS A 149 -10.78 -3.79 10.69
C HIS A 149 -11.72 -2.77 10.04
N ALA A 150 -12.92 -3.21 9.68
CA ALA A 150 -14.02 -2.34 9.25
C ALA A 150 -14.79 -1.78 10.47
N SER A 151 -14.16 -0.85 11.19
CA SER A 151 -14.72 -0.07 12.30
C SER A 151 -13.93 1.24 12.48
N SER A 152 -14.42 2.18 13.29
CA SER A 152 -13.69 3.41 13.66
C SER A 152 -12.98 3.29 15.02
N ILE A 153 -12.23 4.34 15.41
CA ILE A 153 -11.80 4.54 16.79
C ILE A 153 -13.00 4.87 17.71
N ASP A 154 -13.98 5.61 17.21
CA ASP A 154 -15.19 6.00 17.95
C ASP A 154 -16.03 4.77 18.37
N ASP A 155 -16.03 3.71 17.53
CA ASP A 155 -16.66 2.43 17.87
C ASP A 155 -16.03 1.83 19.15
N LEU A 156 -14.70 1.84 19.26
CA LEU A 156 -13.99 1.35 20.44
C LEU A 156 -14.22 2.22 21.67
N GLU A 157 -14.20 3.56 21.52
CA GLU A 157 -14.48 4.49 22.62
C GLU A 157 -15.95 4.38 23.10
N SER A 158 -16.88 3.97 22.22
CA SER A 158 -18.25 3.59 22.58
C SER A 158 -18.40 2.20 23.22
N GLY A 159 -17.29 1.47 23.43
CA GLY A 159 -17.26 0.17 24.09
C GLY A 159 -17.56 -1.04 23.18
N LYS A 160 -17.61 -0.85 21.86
CA LYS A 160 -17.77 -1.97 20.91
C LYS A 160 -16.42 -2.66 20.67
N PRO A 161 -16.40 -3.96 20.36
CA PRO A 161 -15.19 -4.61 19.84
C PRO A 161 -14.83 -4.06 18.45
N ALA A 162 -13.57 -4.23 18.05
CA ALA A 162 -13.13 -3.96 16.67
C ALA A 162 -13.94 -4.79 15.66
N GLY A 163 -14.21 -4.21 14.48
CA GLY A 163 -15.03 -4.83 13.43
C GLY A 163 -14.40 -6.08 12.79
N PRO A 164 -15.02 -6.66 11.75
CA PRO A 164 -14.44 -7.79 11.03
C PRO A 164 -13.11 -7.39 10.38
N ILE A 165 -12.14 -8.33 10.37
CA ILE A 165 -10.85 -8.14 9.71
C ILE A 165 -11.05 -8.11 8.19
N ILE A 166 -10.52 -7.09 7.54
CA ILE A 166 -10.64 -6.86 6.09
C ILE A 166 -9.30 -7.00 5.36
N LYS A 167 -9.37 -7.46 4.11
CA LYS A 167 -8.22 -7.59 3.19
C LYS A 167 -8.26 -6.58 2.03
N TYR A 168 -9.41 -5.94 1.82
CA TYR A 168 -9.67 -5.01 0.74
C TYR A 168 -10.58 -3.88 1.26
N ALA A 169 -10.33 -2.66 0.79
CA ALA A 169 -11.12 -1.47 1.05
C ALA A 169 -10.99 -0.51 -0.15
N ARG A 170 -11.91 0.45 -0.28
CA ARG A 170 -11.89 1.46 -1.35
C ARG A 170 -11.19 2.71 -0.86
N ILE A 171 -10.71 3.53 -1.79
CA ILE A 171 -10.08 4.81 -1.45
C ILE A 171 -11.11 5.69 -0.72
N GLY A 172 -10.75 6.22 0.45
CA GLY A 172 -11.64 7.03 1.30
C GLY A 172 -12.53 6.25 2.27
N ASP A 173 -12.56 4.92 2.23
CA ASP A 173 -13.14 4.14 3.34
C ASP A 173 -12.30 4.38 4.61
N ARG A 174 -12.93 4.55 5.78
CA ARG A 174 -12.23 4.58 7.07
C ARG A 174 -11.96 3.16 7.55
N VAL A 175 -10.76 2.93 8.10
CA VAL A 175 -10.36 1.62 8.64
C VAL A 175 -9.56 1.77 9.95
N LEU A 176 -9.75 0.80 10.84
CA LEU A 176 -9.04 0.72 12.11
C LEU A 176 -7.87 -0.27 11.99
N HIS A 177 -6.66 0.22 12.16
CA HIS A 177 -5.46 -0.59 12.41
C HIS A 177 -5.45 -1.01 13.88
N GLN A 178 -5.27 -2.31 14.12
CA GLN A 178 -5.07 -2.88 15.45
C GLN A 178 -3.75 -3.64 15.49
N TRP A 179 -2.98 -3.42 16.55
CA TRP A 179 -1.86 -4.28 16.95
C TRP A 179 -2.22 -4.87 18.30
N HIS A 180 -1.94 -6.15 18.52
CA HIS A 180 -2.15 -6.81 19.81
C HIS A 180 -1.03 -7.79 20.11
N CYS A 181 -0.41 -7.65 21.28
CA CYS A 181 0.58 -8.58 21.81
C CYS A 181 0.10 -9.23 23.10
N ASP A 182 -0.06 -10.55 23.10
CA ASP A 182 -0.49 -11.34 24.25
C ASP A 182 0.68 -11.67 25.21
N ASP A 183 1.28 -10.61 25.76
CA ASP A 183 2.22 -10.70 26.88
C ASP A 183 1.75 -9.77 28.01
N GLN A 184 1.52 -10.32 29.21
CA GLN A 184 1.03 -9.56 30.35
C GLN A 184 2.14 -8.79 31.07
N MET A 185 3.42 -9.20 30.96
CA MET A 185 4.59 -8.59 31.59
C MET A 185 5.05 -7.32 30.88
N TYR A 186 4.79 -7.22 29.58
CA TYR A 186 5.25 -6.12 28.72
C TYR A 186 4.10 -5.26 28.17
N GLY A 187 4.34 -3.97 28.03
CA GLY A 187 3.54 -3.06 27.19
C GLY A 187 4.24 -2.81 25.84
N ILE A 188 3.51 -2.29 24.86
CA ILE A 188 4.02 -2.04 23.50
C ILE A 188 3.96 -0.57 23.08
N LEU A 189 5.01 -0.11 22.40
CA LEU A 189 5.06 1.13 21.63
C LEU A 189 5.12 0.78 20.14
N ILE A 190 4.26 1.41 19.34
CA ILE A 190 4.27 1.32 17.88
C ILE A 190 5.01 2.54 17.32
N ASN A 191 6.12 2.33 16.61
CA ASN A 191 6.97 3.40 16.08
C ASN A 191 7.60 3.05 14.71
N ASN A 192 8.29 4.03 14.12
CA ASN A 192 9.00 3.94 12.84
C ASN A 192 8.15 3.38 11.69
N CYS A 193 6.85 3.70 11.69
CA CYS A 193 5.92 3.16 10.71
C CYS A 193 6.03 3.87 9.36
N TYR A 194 5.99 3.07 8.30
CA TYR A 194 6.03 3.56 6.93
C TYR A 194 5.10 2.79 6.01
N VAL A 195 4.65 3.48 4.97
CA VAL A 195 3.89 2.92 3.86
C VAL A 195 4.76 2.87 2.60
N THR A 196 4.58 1.82 1.80
CA THR A 196 5.31 1.63 0.55
C THR A 196 4.43 1.06 -0.56
N ASP A 197 4.81 1.32 -1.80
CA ASP A 197 4.22 0.73 -3.00
C ASP A 197 4.82 -0.64 -3.37
N GLY A 198 5.82 -1.13 -2.63
CA GLY A 198 6.57 -2.35 -2.96
C GLY A 198 7.56 -2.20 -4.12
N PHE A 199 7.60 -1.03 -4.78
CA PHE A 199 8.45 -0.71 -5.93
C PHE A 199 9.48 0.39 -5.61
N GLY A 200 9.74 0.64 -4.33
CA GLY A 200 10.77 1.56 -3.84
C GLY A 200 10.28 2.94 -3.42
N LYS A 201 8.99 3.27 -3.60
CA LYS A 201 8.43 4.49 -3.00
C LYS A 201 8.07 4.19 -1.55
N ARG A 202 8.55 5.02 -0.63
CA ARG A 202 8.29 4.96 0.82
C ARG A 202 7.81 6.33 1.31
N SER A 203 6.91 6.34 2.27
CA SER A 203 6.55 7.53 3.07
C SER A 203 6.46 7.09 4.53
N GLU A 204 7.07 7.85 5.43
CA GLU A 204 6.91 7.65 6.87
C GLU A 204 5.54 8.19 7.31
N VAL A 205 4.92 7.53 8.29
CA VAL A 205 3.58 7.88 8.79
C VAL A 205 3.52 7.93 10.32
N ILE A 206 4.33 7.14 11.02
CA ILE A 206 4.59 7.27 12.46
C ILE A 206 6.12 7.39 12.64
N ASP A 207 6.58 8.38 13.39
CA ASP A 207 8.01 8.64 13.62
C ASP A 207 8.66 7.64 14.61
N SER A 208 9.94 7.82 14.91
CA SER A 208 10.68 7.00 15.88
C SER A 208 10.16 7.07 17.32
N ASN A 209 9.40 8.12 17.65
CA ASN A 209 8.83 8.34 18.98
C ASN A 209 7.43 7.71 19.12
N GLY A 210 6.83 7.20 18.04
CA GLY A 210 5.45 6.69 18.02
C GLY A 210 4.38 7.74 17.74
N CYS A 211 4.77 8.90 17.20
CA CYS A 211 3.90 10.01 16.87
C CYS A 211 3.57 10.09 15.37
N SER A 212 2.32 10.38 15.03
CA SER A 212 1.93 10.51 13.61
C SER A 212 2.59 11.72 12.95
N VAL A 213 3.23 11.46 11.81
CA VAL A 213 3.91 12.45 10.95
C VAL A 213 2.89 13.20 10.10
N ASP A 214 1.84 12.52 9.65
CA ASP A 214 0.71 13.11 8.93
C ASP A 214 -0.62 12.56 9.50
N PRO A 215 -1.27 13.32 10.41
CA PRO A 215 -2.58 12.99 10.97
C PRO A 215 -3.73 12.84 9.95
N ILE A 216 -3.55 13.24 8.69
CA ILE A 216 -4.52 13.05 7.61
C ILE A 216 -4.42 11.61 7.05
N LEU A 217 -3.22 11.03 7.04
CA LEU A 217 -2.97 9.67 6.56
C LEU A 217 -3.23 8.62 7.64
N ILE A 218 -2.79 8.85 8.88
CA ILE A 218 -3.08 7.99 10.04
C ILE A 218 -3.15 8.82 11.31
N THR A 219 -4.13 8.55 12.18
CA THR A 219 -4.24 9.24 13.48
C THR A 219 -3.04 8.91 14.38
N GLY A 220 -2.80 9.74 15.40
CA GLY A 220 -1.91 9.36 16.49
C GLY A 220 -2.38 8.05 17.15
N ILE A 221 -1.43 7.16 17.46
CA ILE A 221 -1.74 5.82 17.98
C ILE A 221 -2.31 5.91 19.40
N ARG A 222 -3.43 5.22 19.63
CA ARG A 222 -4.06 5.03 20.94
C ARG A 222 -3.66 3.67 21.50
N TYR A 223 -3.58 3.55 22.82
CA TYR A 223 -3.19 2.33 23.51
C TYR A 223 -4.27 1.95 24.53
N SER A 224 -4.54 0.66 24.68
CA SER A 224 -5.43 0.14 25.71
C SER A 224 -4.82 0.33 27.11
N ALA A 225 -5.66 0.36 28.15
CA ALA A 225 -5.20 0.53 29.53
C ALA A 225 -4.28 -0.61 30.02
N ASP A 226 -4.37 -1.80 29.42
CA ASP A 226 -3.46 -2.94 29.66
C ASP A 226 -2.13 -2.84 28.91
N LEU A 227 -1.92 -1.81 28.07
CA LEU A 227 -0.79 -1.61 27.15
C LEU A 227 -0.49 -2.82 26.23
N GLN A 228 -1.42 -3.77 26.06
CA GLN A 228 -1.28 -4.94 25.19
C GLN A 228 -1.85 -4.73 23.78
N ARG A 229 -2.60 -3.65 23.55
CA ARG A 229 -3.19 -3.29 22.25
C ARG A 229 -2.91 -1.86 21.90
N ALA A 230 -2.68 -1.63 20.61
CA ALA A 230 -2.54 -0.33 20.01
C ALA A 230 -3.55 -0.19 18.86
N TYR A 231 -3.98 1.04 18.59
CA TYR A 231 -5.05 1.38 17.67
C TYR A 231 -4.71 2.65 16.89
N GLY A 232 -4.97 2.66 15.59
CA GLY A 232 -4.82 3.85 14.75
C GLY A 232 -5.87 3.83 13.65
N GLU A 233 -6.53 4.96 13.41
CA GLU A 233 -7.49 5.07 12.32
C GLU A 233 -6.80 5.67 11.09
N SER A 234 -7.15 5.18 9.89
CA SER A 234 -6.75 5.80 8.62
C SER A 234 -7.95 5.94 7.68
N MET A 235 -7.86 6.91 6.78
CA MET A 235 -8.67 6.94 5.56
C MET A 235 -7.87 6.23 4.48
N VAL A 236 -8.41 5.19 3.86
CA VAL A 236 -7.67 4.34 2.92
C VAL A 236 -7.18 5.17 1.74
N PHE A 237 -5.86 5.29 1.64
CA PHE A 237 -5.16 6.02 0.57
C PHE A 237 -4.30 5.07 -0.27
N LYS A 238 -3.87 5.52 -1.44
CA LYS A 238 -2.86 4.80 -2.24
C LYS A 238 -1.96 5.74 -3.02
N PHE A 239 -0.79 5.24 -3.39
CA PHE A 239 0.06 5.93 -4.36
C PHE A 239 -0.62 5.98 -5.74
N ALA A 240 -0.41 7.07 -6.48
CA ALA A 240 -0.80 7.19 -7.89
C ALA A 240 -0.26 6.01 -8.70
N ASP A 241 -1.08 5.47 -9.61
CA ASP A 241 -0.74 4.38 -10.54
C ASP A 241 -0.22 3.06 -9.90
N ARG A 242 -0.45 2.88 -8.59
CA ARG A 242 -0.16 1.64 -7.87
C ARG A 242 -1.42 0.86 -7.49
N PRO A 243 -1.37 -0.48 -7.46
CA PRO A 243 -2.54 -1.33 -7.17
C PRO A 243 -2.86 -1.45 -5.68
N GLY A 244 -1.95 -1.07 -4.78
CA GLY A 244 -2.12 -1.19 -3.34
C GLY A 244 -1.03 -0.45 -2.55
N VAL A 245 -1.08 -0.61 -1.23
CA VAL A 245 -0.11 -0.07 -0.26
C VAL A 245 0.21 -1.16 0.75
N TRP A 246 1.48 -1.28 1.12
CA TRP A 246 1.93 -2.10 2.24
C TRP A 246 2.35 -1.19 3.38
N PHE A 247 1.96 -1.57 4.59
CA PHE A 247 2.16 -0.81 5.82
C PHE A 247 3.05 -1.63 6.77
N PHE A 248 4.09 -1.00 7.28
CA PHE A 248 5.09 -1.62 8.17
C PHE A 248 5.30 -0.73 9.39
N CYS A 249 5.56 -1.33 10.55
CA CYS A 249 5.95 -0.66 11.80
C CYS A 249 7.03 -1.47 12.50
N GLN A 250 7.74 -0.84 13.42
CA GLN A 250 8.46 -1.51 14.49
C GLN A 250 7.55 -1.55 15.74
N ILE A 251 7.78 -2.56 16.59
CA ILE A 251 7.09 -2.72 17.87
C ILE A 251 8.18 -2.78 18.94
N GLN A 252 8.28 -1.75 19.77
CA GLN A 252 9.17 -1.70 20.92
C GLN A 252 8.43 -2.16 22.16
N MET A 253 9.03 -3.05 22.96
CA MET A 253 8.45 -3.50 24.23
C MET A 253 9.03 -2.74 25.43
N CYS A 254 8.22 -2.55 26.46
CA CYS A 254 8.62 -2.02 27.76
C CYS A 254 8.09 -2.92 28.88
N MET A 255 8.81 -3.08 29.99
CA MET A 255 8.29 -3.86 31.13
C MET A 255 7.26 -3.04 31.92
N LYS A 256 6.12 -3.64 32.25
CA LYS A 256 5.08 -3.00 33.09
C LYS A 256 5.50 -2.95 34.56
N LYS A 257 6.16 -4.02 35.03
CA LYS A 257 6.75 -4.09 36.37
C LYS A 257 7.77 -2.96 36.55
N GLU A 258 7.86 -2.42 37.77
CA GLU A 258 8.73 -1.29 38.12
C GLU A 258 8.49 0.00 37.31
N GLY A 259 7.40 0.07 36.54
CA GLY A 259 6.99 1.27 35.81
C GLY A 259 7.85 1.60 34.59
N MET A 260 8.60 0.64 34.03
CA MET A 260 9.53 0.89 32.91
C MET A 260 8.84 1.32 31.60
N CYS A 261 7.52 1.17 31.48
CA CYS A 261 6.72 1.76 30.39
C CYS A 261 6.45 3.27 30.54
N ASN A 262 6.61 3.85 31.73
CA ASN A 262 6.28 5.25 32.00
C ASN A 262 7.18 6.19 31.19
N GLY A 263 6.58 7.01 30.34
CA GLY A 263 7.31 7.88 29.40
C GLY A 263 7.78 7.20 28.11
N ILE A 264 7.55 5.89 27.96
CA ILE A 264 7.70 5.16 26.69
C ILE A 264 6.33 4.99 26.01
N THR A 265 5.33 4.50 26.74
CA THR A 265 3.97 4.27 26.22
C THR A 265 2.90 4.78 27.21
N PRO A 266 1.89 5.54 26.76
CA PRO A 266 1.77 6.16 25.43
C PRO A 266 2.84 7.23 25.18
N PRO A 267 3.21 7.51 23.92
CA PRO A 267 4.22 8.51 23.58
C PRO A 267 3.71 9.95 23.76
N SER A 268 4.61 10.84 24.20
CA SER A 268 4.32 12.25 24.50
C SER A 268 4.26 13.13 23.24
N CYS A 269 3.33 12.84 22.34
CA CYS A 269 3.16 13.57 21.08
C CYS A 269 2.58 14.98 21.31
N ALA A 270 3.25 16.00 20.77
CA ALA A 270 2.72 17.35 20.76
C ALA A 270 1.39 17.40 19.98
N ARG A 271 0.35 18.02 20.57
CA ARG A 271 -0.93 18.24 19.88
C ARG A 271 -0.72 19.23 18.73
N GLN A 272 -0.55 18.71 17.52
CA GLN A 272 -0.57 19.47 16.28
C GLN A 272 -1.99 20.03 16.05
N ILE A 273 -2.29 21.18 16.65
CA ILE A 273 -3.46 21.99 16.30
C ILE A 273 -3.15 22.57 14.92
N GLY A 274 -3.91 22.11 13.92
CA GLY A 274 -3.54 22.26 12.51
C GLY A 274 -3.33 23.72 12.07
N ASN A 275 -2.11 24.00 11.61
CA ASN A 275 -1.76 25.21 10.85
C ASN A 275 -0.64 24.85 9.86
N SER A 276 -0.96 24.00 8.87
CA SER A 276 -0.04 23.68 7.76
C SER A 276 0.01 24.83 6.76
N ALA A 277 0.58 25.96 7.19
CA ALA A 277 0.96 27.03 6.29
C ALA A 277 2.15 26.54 5.45
N TYR A 278 1.93 26.36 4.14
CA TYR A 278 2.98 25.99 3.20
C TYR A 278 4.00 27.13 3.08
N SER A 279 5.06 27.06 3.88
CA SER A 279 6.21 27.98 3.82
C SER A 279 7.00 27.78 2.53
N ILE A 280 6.50 28.36 1.43
CA ILE A 280 7.25 28.50 0.19
C ILE A 280 8.49 29.36 0.49
N LYS A 281 9.66 28.74 0.45
CA LYS A 281 10.94 29.46 0.45
C LYS A 281 11.18 29.99 -0.95
N GLU A 282 10.87 31.26 -1.19
CA GLU A 282 11.37 31.94 -2.38
C GLU A 282 12.89 32.12 -2.27
N GLU A 283 13.63 31.72 -3.30
CA GLU A 283 15.08 31.95 -3.37
C GLU A 283 15.35 33.41 -3.78
N GLU A 284 15.99 34.18 -2.91
CA GLU A 284 16.41 35.55 -3.21
C GLU A 284 17.42 35.58 -4.37
N LYS A 285 16.95 35.83 -5.59
CA LYS A 285 17.84 36.06 -6.74
C LYS A 285 18.29 37.52 -6.79
N ASN A 286 19.61 37.65 -6.82
CA ASN A 286 20.30 38.91 -6.56
C ASN A 286 19.97 40.00 -7.59
N ASN A 287 19.87 41.24 -7.14
CA ASN A 287 19.29 42.34 -7.90
C ASN A 287 20.36 43.10 -8.70
N GLN A 288 20.28 43.10 -10.03
CA GLN A 288 21.10 43.96 -10.90
C GLN A 288 20.27 44.68 -11.97
N LYS A 289 20.70 45.89 -12.31
CA LYS A 289 19.80 47.03 -12.53
C LYS A 289 20.16 47.81 -13.80
N VAL A 290 19.27 47.82 -14.79
CA VAL A 290 19.38 48.68 -15.98
C VAL A 290 18.04 49.35 -16.28
N SER A 291 18.09 50.56 -16.83
CA SER A 291 16.95 51.49 -17.00
C SER A 291 16.12 51.21 -18.27
N GLY A 292 14.80 51.41 -18.19
CA GLY A 292 13.85 51.37 -19.30
C GLY A 292 12.59 52.18 -18.96
N ARG A 293 11.99 52.87 -19.94
CA ARG A 293 10.99 53.94 -19.71
C ARG A 293 9.75 53.75 -20.59
N ILE A 294 8.54 53.83 -19.99
CA ILE A 294 7.31 54.51 -20.49
C ILE A 294 6.02 53.86 -19.92
N LYS A 295 5.27 54.68 -19.17
CA LYS A 295 3.81 54.77 -18.88
C LYS A 295 2.91 53.50 -18.81
N PRO A 296 2.07 53.35 -17.75
CA PRO A 296 0.94 52.43 -17.74
C PRO A 296 -0.26 52.95 -18.54
N PHE A 297 -1.16 52.05 -18.93
CA PHE A 297 -2.48 52.37 -19.48
C PHE A 297 -3.53 52.29 -18.35
N SER A 298 -4.47 53.24 -18.29
CA SER A 298 -5.54 53.27 -17.28
C SER A 298 -6.92 53.12 -17.92
N LEU A 299 -7.83 52.47 -17.19
CA LEU A 299 -9.27 52.49 -17.47
C LEU A 299 -9.96 53.35 -16.42
N THR A 300 -10.67 54.39 -16.86
CA THR A 300 -11.22 55.44 -16.01
C THR A 300 -12.70 55.22 -15.71
N SER A 301 -13.08 55.23 -14.42
CA SER A 301 -14.47 55.40 -13.99
C SER A 301 -14.75 56.88 -13.70
N SER A 302 -15.42 57.57 -14.63
CA SER A 302 -15.78 58.98 -14.48
C SER A 302 -17.22 59.15 -14.01
N SER A 303 -17.40 59.59 -12.76
CA SER A 303 -18.71 60.00 -12.23
C SER A 303 -19.03 61.43 -12.66
N MET A 304 -20.29 61.70 -13.02
CA MET A 304 -20.83 63.06 -13.13
C MET A 304 -21.90 63.30 -12.05
N LYS A 305 -21.89 64.49 -11.46
CA LYS A 305 -22.90 64.99 -10.49
C LYS A 305 -23.23 66.45 -10.82
N LEU A 306 -24.51 66.75 -11.03
CA LEU A 306 -25.26 68.02 -10.89
C LEU A 306 -26.75 67.62 -11.19
N VAL A 307 -27.82 68.15 -10.58
CA VAL A 307 -27.97 69.16 -9.51
C VAL A 307 -29.24 68.86 -8.65
N LYS A 308 -29.54 69.73 -7.68
CA LYS A 308 -30.70 69.73 -6.74
C LYS A 308 -32.05 70.02 -7.48
N GLU A 309 -33.25 70.11 -6.91
CA GLU A 309 -33.70 70.40 -5.52
C GLU A 309 -35.20 70.04 -5.28
N GLY A 310 -35.69 70.11 -4.02
CA GLY A 310 -37.10 69.86 -3.60
C GLY A 310 -37.29 68.48 -2.94
N GLN A 311 -37.71 68.31 -1.67
CA GLN A 311 -38.90 68.76 -0.93
C GLN A 311 -40.23 68.23 -1.53
N ARG A 312 -41.20 67.67 -0.77
CA ARG A 312 -41.47 67.80 0.68
C ARG A 312 -42.33 66.64 1.27
N SER A 313 -41.90 66.07 2.41
CA SER A 313 -42.67 65.56 3.57
C SER A 313 -43.93 64.64 3.49
N LYS A 314 -43.84 63.54 4.28
CA LYS A 314 -44.78 63.08 5.36
C LYS A 314 -46.03 62.19 5.06
N VAL A 315 -46.32 61.33 6.05
CA VAL A 315 -47.51 60.48 6.30
C VAL A 315 -47.66 59.28 5.33
N GLY A 316 -48.08 58.06 5.75
CA GLY A 316 -48.55 57.60 7.06
C GLY A 316 -48.46 56.09 7.26
N ASN A 317 -49.09 55.58 8.33
CA ASN A 317 -48.97 54.20 8.81
C ASN A 317 -50.06 53.27 8.26
N SER A 318 -49.80 51.95 8.35
CA SER A 318 -50.76 50.82 8.51
C SER A 318 -52.04 50.74 7.67
N GLU A 319 -52.28 49.56 7.07
CA GLU A 319 -53.39 48.70 7.52
C GLU A 319 -53.14 47.22 7.18
N ASN A 320 -54.06 46.32 7.54
CA ASN A 320 -53.82 44.88 7.71
C ASN A 320 -55.03 44.04 7.22
N GLU A 321 -54.85 42.71 7.19
CA GLU A 321 -55.89 41.64 7.16
C GLU A 321 -56.58 41.20 5.85
N LEU A 322 -56.43 39.89 5.61
CA LEU A 322 -57.38 38.85 5.16
C LEU A 322 -58.32 39.01 3.94
N GLY A 323 -58.24 38.00 3.07
CA GLY A 323 -59.31 37.47 2.21
C GLY A 323 -59.13 35.94 2.08
N ASN A 324 -60.20 35.16 1.91
CA ASN A 324 -60.23 33.72 2.20
C ASN A 324 -61.12 32.91 1.23
N VAL A 325 -60.86 31.59 1.06
CA VAL A 325 -61.79 30.57 0.47
C VAL A 325 -62.12 30.76 -1.04
N GLU A 326 -62.40 29.78 -1.93
CA GLU A 326 -62.43 28.29 -2.04
C GLU A 326 -61.97 27.92 -3.49
N GLY A 327 -61.90 26.69 -4.04
CA GLY A 327 -62.37 25.34 -3.68
C GLY A 327 -61.89 24.29 -4.73
N SER A 328 -62.45 23.07 -4.76
CA SER A 328 -61.86 21.86 -5.42
C SER A 328 -62.75 21.10 -6.42
N VAL A 329 -62.12 20.33 -7.33
CA VAL A 329 -62.65 19.33 -8.32
C VAL A 329 -61.47 18.38 -8.73
N ASP A 330 -61.53 17.13 -9.23
CA ASP A 330 -62.31 15.86 -9.08
C ASP A 330 -61.65 14.78 -10.02
N GLU A 331 -61.85 13.44 -10.00
CA GLU A 331 -62.17 12.44 -8.96
C GLU A 331 -61.85 10.97 -9.46
N TYR A 332 -61.38 10.08 -8.57
CA TYR A 332 -61.43 8.57 -8.52
C TYR A 332 -60.96 7.58 -9.63
N SER A 333 -59.95 6.74 -9.26
CA SER A 333 -59.87 5.25 -9.22
C SER A 333 -60.30 4.23 -10.32
N ARG A 334 -59.60 3.05 -10.28
CA ARG A 334 -60.03 1.65 -10.60
C ARG A 334 -60.23 1.26 -12.10
N GLU A 335 -60.11 0.00 -12.57
CA GLU A 335 -59.57 -1.31 -12.10
C GLU A 335 -59.58 -2.33 -13.28
N HIS A 336 -59.14 -3.59 -13.08
CA HIS A 336 -59.26 -4.77 -13.97
C HIS A 336 -58.45 -4.84 -15.29
N ALA A 337 -57.41 -5.69 -15.31
CA ALA A 337 -57.19 -6.77 -16.31
C ALA A 337 -56.05 -7.70 -15.84
#